data_AF-A0A8J1MZG3-F1
#
_entry.id   AF-A0A8J1MZG3-F1
#
_cell.length_a   1.000
_cell.length_b   1.000
_cell.length_c   1.000
_cell.angle_alpha   90.00
_cell.angle_beta   90.00
_cell.angle_gamma   90.00
#
_symmetry.space_group_name_H-M   'P 1'
#
loop_
_entity.id
_entity.type
_entity.pdbx_description
1 polymer ?
#
loop_
_entity_poly.entity_id
_entity_poly.type
_entity_poly.pdbx_seq_one_letter_code
_entity_poly.pdbx_strand_id
1 'polypeptide(L)'
;MVSFIKGGIKVRNSYQTYKELHSLQQCANYAKGESHCHFEGGVKLGVGAFNLTISMLPTRILRLLEFVGFSGNKDYGLTQLQEGTTVHSFRALLCTLLLLCYHTFLRFVLGTGSGNIEEAEKLLEPYLKRYPKGAIFLFFAGRIEEIKGNIDKAISRFEECCESQQNWKQFHHMCYWQLMWCFTYKQHWKMAYFYADLLSKENSWSKATYMYMKASYLSMFAEDDCKPFGDDEVQLFRLVPTLKLKIAGKSLPTEKFAIRKSRRYLAQKLVPLPVPPLEMMYIWNGYAVIGKHQDLTEAMLQTLVQAEKSLEGVAAYEFLIDDQCVVKLLKGLCYKYMGQIPEAVKSFSYIQLNEKKIKYDHYLIPNAMLELALLYIQLEMKEDALRLLENAKNNYKNYSMESRTHFRIQDALLQAKSVQQNGC
;
A
#
# COMPACT_ATOMS: atom_id res chain seq x y z
N MET A 1 17.57 -8.64 -20.33
CA MET A 1 16.66 -8.06 -21.35
C MET A 1 15.89 -9.16 -22.09
N VAL A 2 16.57 -10.16 -22.66
CA VAL A 2 15.94 -11.32 -23.34
C VAL A 2 14.93 -12.07 -22.46
N SER A 3 15.24 -12.31 -21.18
CA SER A 3 14.32 -12.95 -20.23
C SER A 3 13.03 -12.15 -20.00
N PHE A 4 13.09 -10.81 -20.04
CA PHE A 4 11.93 -9.94 -19.87
C PHE A 4 11.02 -9.96 -21.10
N ILE A 5 11.60 -9.92 -22.30
CA ILE A 5 10.86 -10.07 -23.56
C ILE A 5 10.19 -11.44 -23.61
N LYS A 6 10.92 -12.52 -23.28
CA LYS A 6 10.34 -13.87 -23.16
C LYS A 6 9.21 -13.93 -22.14
N GLY A 7 9.36 -13.27 -20.99
CA GLY A 7 8.30 -13.14 -19.99
C GLY A 7 7.06 -12.44 -20.53
N GLY A 8 7.23 -11.28 -21.18
CA GLY A 8 6.14 -10.54 -21.82
C GLY A 8 5.41 -11.34 -22.90
N ILE A 9 6.14 -12.07 -23.74
CA ILE A 9 5.55 -12.97 -24.74
C ILE A 9 4.73 -14.08 -24.08
N LYS A 10 5.24 -14.70 -23.01
CA LYS A 10 4.50 -15.74 -22.26
C LYS A 10 3.20 -15.19 -21.66
N VAL A 11 3.24 -14.00 -21.07
CA VAL A 11 2.05 -13.32 -20.55
C VAL A 11 1.04 -13.04 -21.66
N ARG A 12 1.51 -12.60 -22.83
CA ARG A 12 0.67 -12.38 -24.01
C ARG A 12 0.01 -13.66 -24.51
N ASN A 13 0.79 -14.72 -24.66
CA ASN A 13 0.27 -16.00 -25.12
C ASN A 13 -0.79 -16.53 -24.14
N SER A 14 -0.53 -16.45 -22.84
CA SER A 14 -1.51 -16.83 -21.82
C SER A 14 -2.79 -16.01 -21.92
N TYR A 15 -2.69 -14.68 -22.09
CA TYR A 15 -3.85 -13.82 -22.28
C TYR A 15 -4.67 -14.21 -23.52
N GLN A 16 -4.01 -14.46 -24.67
CA GLN A 16 -4.70 -14.88 -25.90
C GLN A 16 -5.38 -16.25 -25.72
N THR A 17 -4.72 -17.21 -25.08
CA THR A 17 -5.34 -18.49 -24.75
C THR A 17 -6.61 -18.30 -23.92
N TYR A 18 -6.61 -17.46 -22.90
CA TYR A 18 -7.84 -17.20 -22.14
C TYR A 18 -8.94 -16.54 -22.96
N LYS A 19 -8.60 -15.65 -23.90
CA LYS A 19 -9.59 -15.09 -24.84
C LYS A 19 -10.20 -16.16 -25.73
N GLU A 20 -9.39 -17.03 -26.31
CA GLU A 20 -9.86 -18.14 -27.15
C GLU A 20 -10.76 -19.09 -26.38
N LEU A 21 -10.36 -19.48 -25.15
CA LEU A 21 -11.17 -20.36 -24.30
C LEU A 21 -12.48 -19.68 -23.87
N HIS A 22 -12.47 -18.37 -23.66
CA HIS A 22 -13.69 -17.62 -23.37
C HIS A 22 -14.65 -17.57 -24.56
N SER A 23 -14.13 -17.35 -25.77
CA SER A 23 -14.93 -17.41 -26.99
C SER A 23 -15.51 -18.80 -27.21
N LEU A 24 -14.73 -19.86 -26.99
CA LEU A 24 -15.18 -21.25 -27.07
C LEU A 24 -16.34 -21.52 -26.09
N GLN A 25 -16.24 -21.02 -24.85
CA GLN A 25 -17.31 -21.16 -23.85
C GLN A 25 -18.61 -20.48 -24.27
N GLN A 26 -18.55 -19.40 -25.05
CA GLN A 26 -19.71 -18.67 -25.56
C GLN A 26 -20.33 -19.29 -26.82
N CYS A 27 -19.66 -20.24 -27.47
CA CYS A 27 -20.19 -20.90 -28.66
C CYS A 27 -21.40 -21.79 -28.32
N ALA A 28 -22.50 -21.59 -29.04
CA ALA A 28 -23.75 -22.35 -28.84
C ALA A 28 -23.58 -23.87 -29.04
N ASN A 29 -22.65 -24.29 -29.90
CA ASN A 29 -22.41 -25.70 -30.23
C ASN A 29 -21.31 -26.36 -29.37
N TYR A 30 -20.87 -25.71 -28.28
CA TYR A 30 -19.85 -26.26 -27.41
C TYR A 30 -20.38 -27.42 -26.54
N ALA A 31 -19.79 -28.60 -26.69
CA ALA A 31 -20.18 -29.78 -25.92
C ALA A 31 -19.69 -29.69 -24.46
N LYS A 32 -20.62 -29.81 -23.51
CA LYS A 32 -20.34 -29.75 -22.08
C LYS A 32 -20.22 -31.15 -21.49
N GLY A 33 -18.99 -31.60 -21.26
CA GLY A 33 -18.72 -32.85 -20.52
C GLY A 33 -18.78 -32.67 -19.00
N GLU A 34 -18.57 -33.75 -18.26
CA GLU A 34 -18.65 -33.78 -16.77
C GLU A 34 -17.70 -32.78 -16.09
N SER A 35 -16.53 -32.52 -16.68
CA SER A 35 -15.53 -31.58 -16.15
C SER A 35 -15.78 -30.11 -16.56
N HIS A 36 -16.92 -29.79 -17.18
CA HIS A 36 -17.19 -28.45 -17.70
C HIS A 36 -17.10 -27.36 -16.63
N CYS A 37 -17.56 -27.61 -15.40
CA CYS A 37 -17.49 -26.63 -14.31
C CYS A 37 -16.04 -26.23 -13.97
N HIS A 38 -15.08 -27.16 -14.09
CA HIS A 38 -13.67 -26.86 -13.85
C HIS A 38 -13.03 -26.05 -14.97
N PHE A 39 -13.46 -26.28 -16.21
CA PHE A 39 -13.09 -25.48 -17.37
C PHE A 39 -13.65 -24.06 -17.23
N GLU A 40 -14.96 -23.93 -17.00
CA GLU A 40 -15.64 -22.66 -16.80
C GLU A 40 -15.00 -21.84 -15.68
N GLY A 41 -14.83 -22.43 -14.48
CA GLY A 41 -14.16 -21.75 -13.38
C GLY A 41 -12.73 -21.30 -13.71
N GLY A 42 -12.03 -22.03 -14.59
CA GLY A 42 -10.70 -21.65 -15.07
C GLY A 42 -10.69 -20.50 -16.05
N VAL A 43 -11.65 -20.48 -16.98
CA VAL A 43 -11.85 -19.35 -17.90
C VAL A 43 -12.21 -18.10 -17.11
N LYS A 44 -13.15 -18.19 -16.16
CA LYS A 44 -13.54 -17.08 -15.27
C LYS A 44 -12.35 -16.52 -14.49
N LEU A 45 -11.56 -17.39 -13.86
CA LEU A 45 -10.34 -17.00 -13.15
C LEU A 45 -9.36 -16.23 -14.05
N GLY A 46 -9.02 -16.79 -15.21
CA GLY A 46 -8.01 -16.18 -16.09
C GLY A 46 -8.49 -14.88 -16.73
N VAL A 47 -9.68 -14.87 -17.33
CA VAL A 47 -10.27 -13.68 -17.93
C VAL A 47 -10.41 -12.58 -16.89
N GLY A 48 -10.91 -12.93 -15.70
CA GLY A 48 -11.05 -12.01 -14.57
C GLY A 48 -9.71 -11.43 -14.12
N ALA A 49 -8.72 -12.28 -13.89
CA ALA A 49 -7.39 -11.87 -13.42
C ALA A 49 -6.66 -10.96 -14.42
N PHE A 50 -6.69 -11.28 -15.71
CA PHE A 50 -6.06 -10.46 -16.74
C PHE A 50 -6.74 -9.10 -16.88
N ASN A 51 -8.07 -9.07 -16.97
CA ASN A 51 -8.81 -7.82 -17.10
C ASN A 51 -8.57 -6.90 -15.90
N LEU A 52 -8.63 -7.44 -14.68
CA LEU A 52 -8.38 -6.70 -13.46
C LEU A 52 -6.94 -6.18 -13.42
N THR A 53 -5.94 -7.05 -13.57
CA THR A 53 -4.52 -6.68 -13.44
C THR A 53 -4.10 -5.66 -14.51
N ILE A 54 -4.54 -5.84 -15.76
CA ILE A 54 -4.22 -4.90 -16.85
C ILE A 54 -4.86 -3.54 -16.57
N SER A 55 -6.14 -3.50 -16.15
CA SER A 55 -6.84 -2.24 -15.86
C SER A 55 -6.17 -1.40 -14.76
N MET A 56 -5.40 -2.05 -13.89
CA MET A 56 -4.63 -1.42 -12.83
C MET A 56 -3.22 -1.00 -13.25
N LEU A 57 -2.84 -1.08 -14.52
CA LEU A 57 -1.53 -0.57 -14.97
C LEU A 57 -1.59 0.95 -15.21
N PRO A 58 -0.48 1.68 -15.04
CA PRO A 58 -0.44 3.10 -15.34
C PRO A 58 -0.81 3.36 -16.82
N THR A 59 -1.50 4.46 -17.11
CA THR A 59 -2.01 4.79 -18.46
C THR A 59 -0.96 4.71 -19.57
N ARG A 60 0.30 5.07 -19.28
CA ARG A 60 1.40 4.98 -20.25
C ARG A 60 1.75 3.54 -20.62
N ILE A 61 1.67 2.62 -19.65
CA ILE A 61 1.92 1.19 -19.87
C ILE A 61 0.71 0.56 -20.56
N LEU A 62 -0.50 0.95 -20.15
CA LEU A 62 -1.75 0.52 -20.81
C LEU A 62 -1.74 0.80 -22.32
N ARG A 63 -1.44 2.04 -22.73
CA ARG A 63 -1.39 2.40 -24.17
C ARG A 63 -0.40 1.54 -24.98
N LEU A 64 0.74 1.17 -24.39
CA LEU A 64 1.72 0.30 -25.05
C LEU A 64 1.21 -1.14 -25.16
N LEU A 65 0.50 -1.62 -24.14
CA LEU A 65 -0.05 -2.97 -24.11
C LEU A 65 -1.27 -3.10 -25.04
N GLU A 66 -2.11 -2.06 -25.12
CA GLU A 66 -3.23 -1.94 -26.06
C GLU A 66 -2.78 -2.05 -27.51
N PHE A 67 -1.68 -1.39 -27.87
CA PHE A 67 -1.08 -1.53 -29.19
C PHE A 67 -0.69 -2.98 -29.55
N VAL A 68 -0.35 -3.81 -28.55
CA VAL A 68 0.04 -5.22 -28.73
C VAL A 68 -1.16 -6.18 -28.53
N GLY A 69 -2.37 -5.63 -28.35
CA GLY A 69 -3.62 -6.37 -28.29
C GLY A 69 -4.08 -6.78 -26.88
N PHE A 70 -3.50 -6.21 -25.82
CA PHE A 70 -4.02 -6.34 -24.47
C PHE A 70 -5.06 -5.26 -24.18
N SER A 71 -6.17 -5.63 -23.55
CA SER A 71 -7.11 -4.66 -23.01
C SER A 71 -7.53 -5.14 -21.63
N GLY A 72 -7.81 -4.20 -20.73
CA GLY A 72 -8.24 -4.51 -19.38
C GLY A 72 -9.47 -3.71 -19.02
N ASN A 73 -10.54 -4.39 -18.64
CA ASN A 73 -11.73 -3.77 -18.08
C ASN A 73 -11.89 -4.21 -16.62
N LYS A 74 -11.71 -3.27 -15.69
CA LYS A 74 -11.76 -3.53 -14.25
C LYS A 74 -13.07 -4.19 -13.83
N ASP A 75 -14.19 -3.58 -14.21
CA ASP A 75 -15.52 -3.99 -13.74
C ASP A 75 -15.89 -5.36 -14.32
N TYR A 76 -15.61 -5.58 -15.61
CA TYR A 76 -15.75 -6.88 -16.22
C TYR A 76 -14.86 -7.94 -15.56
N GLY A 77 -13.61 -7.59 -15.25
CA GLY A 77 -12.68 -8.46 -14.54
C GLY A 77 -13.21 -8.90 -13.18
N LEU A 78 -13.76 -7.96 -12.41
CA LEU A 78 -14.39 -8.24 -11.11
C LEU A 78 -15.63 -9.12 -11.26
N THR A 79 -16.50 -8.84 -12.23
CA THR A 79 -17.68 -9.67 -12.51
C THR A 79 -17.29 -11.12 -12.85
N GLN A 80 -16.29 -11.32 -13.71
CA GLN A 80 -15.83 -12.68 -14.05
C GLN A 80 -15.24 -13.42 -12.84
N LEU A 81 -14.49 -12.73 -11.98
CA LEU A 81 -14.00 -13.34 -10.74
C LEU A 81 -15.15 -13.69 -9.78
N GLN A 82 -16.13 -12.80 -9.61
CA GLN A 82 -17.29 -13.02 -8.75
C GLN A 82 -18.09 -14.25 -9.21
N GLU A 83 -18.44 -14.31 -10.49
CA GLU A 83 -19.08 -15.49 -11.10
C GLU A 83 -18.20 -16.73 -10.90
N GLY A 84 -16.89 -16.61 -11.07
CA GLY A 84 -15.95 -17.70 -10.83
C GLY A 84 -15.96 -18.25 -9.39
N THR A 85 -16.35 -17.44 -8.38
CA THR A 85 -16.48 -17.91 -6.99
C THR A 85 -17.69 -18.80 -6.76
N THR A 86 -18.74 -18.68 -7.56
CA THR A 86 -19.99 -19.43 -7.40
C THR A 86 -19.99 -20.75 -8.18
N VAL A 87 -19.07 -20.90 -9.15
CA VAL A 87 -18.89 -22.15 -9.90
C VAL A 87 -18.34 -23.22 -8.95
N HIS A 88 -18.98 -24.39 -8.92
CA HIS A 88 -18.51 -25.57 -8.18
C HIS A 88 -17.20 -26.14 -8.78
N SER A 89 -16.09 -25.45 -8.57
CA SER A 89 -14.77 -25.78 -9.09
C SER A 89 -13.69 -25.53 -8.07
N PHE A 90 -12.57 -26.25 -8.18
CA PHE A 90 -11.38 -25.98 -7.38
C PHE A 90 -10.85 -24.54 -7.56
N ARG A 91 -11.11 -23.94 -8.73
CA ARG A 91 -10.65 -22.60 -9.09
C ARG A 91 -11.48 -21.49 -8.44
N ALA A 92 -12.65 -21.81 -7.90
CA ALA A 92 -13.46 -20.86 -7.14
C ALA A 92 -12.67 -20.26 -5.96
N LEU A 93 -11.88 -21.09 -5.26
CA LEU A 93 -10.99 -20.61 -4.20
C LEU A 93 -9.99 -19.58 -4.72
N LEU A 94 -9.37 -19.82 -5.88
CA LEU A 94 -8.41 -18.89 -6.47
C LEU A 94 -9.07 -17.57 -6.88
N CYS A 95 -10.30 -17.61 -7.40
CA CYS A 95 -11.10 -16.42 -7.66
C CYS A 95 -11.36 -15.64 -6.36
N THR A 96 -11.80 -16.33 -5.29
CA THR A 96 -12.01 -15.73 -3.97
C THR A 96 -10.73 -15.10 -3.43
N LEU A 97 -9.60 -15.81 -3.47
CA LEU A 97 -8.32 -15.28 -2.98
C LEU A 97 -7.88 -14.04 -3.77
N LEU A 98 -8.11 -13.99 -5.09
CA LEU A 98 -7.78 -12.82 -5.89
C LEU A 98 -8.67 -11.62 -5.57
N LEU A 99 -9.97 -11.85 -5.35
CA LEU A 99 -10.89 -10.81 -4.89
C LEU A 99 -10.53 -10.31 -3.49
N LEU A 100 -10.18 -11.21 -2.56
CA LEU A 100 -9.68 -10.84 -1.23
C LEU A 100 -8.41 -10.00 -1.34
N CYS A 101 -7.43 -10.40 -2.16
CA CYS A 101 -6.25 -9.60 -2.46
C CYS A 101 -6.61 -8.22 -3.02
N TYR A 102 -7.57 -8.16 -3.93
CA TYR A 102 -8.01 -6.90 -4.53
C TYR A 102 -8.61 -5.95 -3.49
N HIS A 103 -9.57 -6.44 -2.70
CA HIS A 103 -10.29 -5.61 -1.72
C HIS A 103 -9.45 -5.23 -0.50
N THR A 104 -8.50 -6.08 -0.07
CA THR A 104 -7.73 -5.87 1.17
C THR A 104 -6.30 -5.36 0.97
N PHE A 105 -5.71 -5.55 -0.21
CA PHE A 105 -4.35 -5.10 -0.52
C PHE A 105 -4.31 -4.12 -1.68
N LEU A 106 -4.81 -4.48 -2.86
CA LEU A 106 -4.60 -3.66 -4.06
C LEU A 106 -5.31 -2.31 -3.95
N ARG A 107 -6.62 -2.32 -3.64
CA ARG A 107 -7.39 -1.08 -3.45
C ARG A 107 -6.90 -0.31 -2.23
N PHE A 108 -6.50 -1.01 -1.17
CA PHE A 108 -6.03 -0.39 0.05
C PHE A 108 -4.67 0.29 -0.10
N VAL A 109 -3.64 -0.41 -0.62
CA VAL A 109 -2.24 0.07 -0.68
C VAL A 109 -2.00 1.01 -1.87
N LEU A 110 -2.57 0.68 -3.04
CA LEU A 110 -2.34 1.44 -4.28
C LEU A 110 -3.38 2.55 -4.48
N GLY A 111 -4.58 2.40 -3.92
CA GLY A 111 -5.67 3.37 -4.04
C GLY A 111 -5.73 4.36 -2.88
N THR A 112 -6.90 4.97 -2.74
CA THR A 112 -7.23 5.97 -1.70
C THR A 112 -7.49 5.38 -0.31
N GLY A 113 -7.34 4.06 -0.13
CA GLY A 113 -7.59 3.38 1.16
C GLY A 113 -9.04 2.98 1.41
N SER A 114 -9.95 3.27 0.48
CA SER A 114 -11.37 2.84 0.55
C SER A 114 -11.50 1.40 0.00
N GLY A 115 -11.47 0.37 0.85
CA GLY A 115 -11.77 -1.02 0.46
C GLY A 115 -13.27 -1.32 0.46
N ASN A 116 -13.74 -2.36 -0.24
CA ASN A 116 -15.07 -2.93 0.05
C ASN A 116 -14.87 -4.06 1.08
N ILE A 117 -14.88 -3.67 2.35
CA ILE A 117 -14.59 -4.58 3.47
C ILE A 117 -15.71 -5.60 3.63
N GLU A 118 -16.96 -5.18 3.46
CA GLU A 118 -18.13 -6.06 3.57
C GLU A 118 -18.06 -7.20 2.56
N GLU A 119 -17.67 -6.92 1.31
CA GLU A 119 -17.49 -7.95 0.30
C GLU A 119 -16.35 -8.91 0.66
N ALA A 120 -15.24 -8.39 1.19
CA ALA A 120 -14.13 -9.24 1.65
C ALA A 120 -14.56 -10.16 2.81
N GLU A 121 -15.38 -9.68 3.75
CA GLU A 121 -15.93 -10.49 4.84
C GLU A 121 -16.85 -11.60 4.30
N LYS A 122 -17.78 -11.26 3.41
CA LYS A 122 -18.69 -12.23 2.77
C LYS A 122 -17.95 -13.32 2.00
N LEU A 123 -16.91 -12.93 1.25
CA LEU A 123 -16.07 -13.85 0.50
C LEU A 123 -15.30 -14.82 1.42
N LEU A 124 -14.87 -14.35 2.59
CA LEU A 124 -14.02 -15.12 3.50
C LEU A 124 -14.81 -16.04 4.44
N GLU A 125 -16.01 -15.63 4.88
CA GLU A 125 -16.80 -16.31 5.91
C GLU A 125 -17.01 -17.83 5.64
N PRO A 126 -17.39 -18.29 4.43
CA PRO A 126 -17.58 -19.71 4.18
C PRO A 126 -16.29 -20.54 4.37
N TYR A 127 -15.13 -19.95 4.08
CA TYR A 127 -13.85 -20.62 4.20
C TYR A 127 -13.36 -20.67 5.65
N LEU A 128 -13.64 -19.65 6.46
CA LEU A 128 -13.37 -19.72 7.90
C LEU A 128 -14.25 -20.76 8.60
N LYS A 129 -15.52 -20.90 8.20
CA LYS A 129 -16.41 -21.96 8.72
C LYS A 129 -15.91 -23.35 8.35
N ARG A 130 -15.47 -23.54 7.11
CA ARG A 130 -15.02 -24.85 6.60
C ARG A 130 -13.59 -25.20 7.03
N TYR A 131 -12.71 -24.21 7.13
CA TYR A 131 -11.28 -24.36 7.41
C TYR A 131 -10.84 -23.35 8.50
N PRO A 132 -11.30 -23.51 9.75
CA PRO A 132 -11.08 -22.52 10.81
C PRO A 132 -9.60 -22.29 11.14
N LYS A 133 -8.74 -23.28 10.90
CA LYS A 133 -7.27 -23.19 11.09
C LYS A 133 -6.50 -23.01 9.78
N GLY A 134 -7.17 -22.66 8.68
CA GLY A 134 -6.49 -22.43 7.41
C GLY A 134 -5.68 -21.13 7.46
N ALA A 135 -4.35 -21.22 7.47
CA ALA A 135 -3.43 -20.08 7.60
C ALA A 135 -3.78 -18.91 6.65
N ILE A 136 -4.04 -19.19 5.37
CA ILE A 136 -4.39 -18.14 4.40
C ILE A 136 -5.70 -17.41 4.77
N PHE A 137 -6.69 -18.12 5.30
CA PHE A 137 -7.97 -17.54 5.69
C PHE A 137 -7.84 -16.75 7.00
N LEU A 138 -7.07 -17.25 7.97
CA LEU A 138 -6.73 -16.53 9.19
C LEU A 138 -5.97 -15.23 8.89
N PHE A 139 -5.02 -15.28 7.95
CA PHE A 139 -4.30 -14.10 7.48
C PHE A 139 -5.26 -13.04 6.91
N PHE A 140 -6.18 -13.43 6.02
CA PHE A 140 -7.17 -12.48 5.49
C PHE A 140 -8.14 -11.99 6.56
N ALA A 141 -8.50 -12.82 7.55
CA ALA A 141 -9.32 -12.40 8.68
C ALA A 141 -8.63 -11.31 9.50
N GLY A 142 -7.34 -11.50 9.83
CA GLY A 142 -6.54 -10.48 10.50
C GLY A 142 -6.41 -9.20 9.68
N ARG A 143 -6.21 -9.33 8.37
CA ARG A 143 -6.11 -8.17 7.46
C ARG A 143 -7.41 -7.37 7.37
N ILE A 144 -8.56 -8.04 7.36
CA ILE A 144 -9.87 -7.38 7.37
C ILE A 144 -10.03 -6.58 8.67
N GLU A 145 -9.73 -7.19 9.82
CA GLU A 145 -9.82 -6.51 11.13
C GLU A 145 -8.85 -5.33 11.23
N GLU A 146 -7.63 -5.47 10.69
CA GLU A 146 -6.66 -4.38 10.62
C GLU A 146 -7.21 -3.20 9.81
N ILE A 147 -7.73 -3.45 8.60
CA ILE A 147 -8.31 -2.39 7.77
C ILE A 147 -9.52 -1.76 8.46
N LYS A 148 -10.31 -2.52 9.23
CA LYS A 148 -11.43 -2.00 10.03
C LYS A 148 -10.99 -1.12 11.21
N GLY A 149 -9.71 -1.11 11.56
CA GLY A 149 -9.20 -0.40 12.74
C GLY A 149 -9.22 -1.23 14.02
N ASN A 150 -9.70 -2.48 13.97
CA ASN A 150 -9.80 -3.37 15.12
C ASN A 150 -8.41 -4.00 15.43
N ILE A 151 -7.45 -3.19 15.84
CA ILE A 151 -6.02 -3.56 15.86
C ILE A 151 -5.75 -4.76 16.78
N ASP A 152 -6.33 -4.81 17.98
CA ASP A 152 -6.08 -5.91 18.92
C ASP A 152 -6.63 -7.25 18.38
N LYS A 153 -7.79 -7.21 17.70
CA LYS A 153 -8.35 -8.39 17.04
C LYS A 153 -7.51 -8.81 15.84
N ALA A 154 -6.97 -7.85 15.08
CA ALA A 154 -6.05 -8.13 13.98
C ALA A 154 -4.78 -8.85 14.48
N ILE A 155 -4.16 -8.35 15.56
CA ILE A 155 -3.00 -8.97 16.21
C ILE A 155 -3.31 -10.42 16.57
N SER A 156 -4.38 -10.66 17.33
CA SER A 156 -4.79 -12.00 17.74
C SER A 156 -4.98 -12.96 16.54
N ARG A 157 -5.57 -12.49 15.44
CA ARG A 157 -5.75 -13.31 14.22
C ARG A 157 -4.43 -13.60 13.50
N PHE A 158 -3.51 -12.66 13.46
CA PHE A 158 -2.19 -12.90 12.85
C PHE A 158 -1.34 -13.86 13.68
N GLU A 159 -1.44 -13.79 15.01
CA GLU A 159 -0.81 -14.74 15.93
C GLU A 159 -1.41 -16.15 15.77
N GLU A 160 -2.75 -16.27 15.74
CA GLU A 160 -3.45 -17.54 15.45
C GLU A 160 -3.02 -18.13 14.10
N CYS A 161 -2.86 -17.29 13.07
CA CYS A 161 -2.34 -17.71 11.78
C CYS A 161 -0.92 -18.29 11.89
N CYS A 162 -0.03 -17.65 12.64
CA CYS A 162 1.32 -18.16 12.89
C CYS A 162 1.32 -19.50 13.62
N GLU A 163 0.44 -19.66 14.60
CA GLU A 163 0.30 -20.89 15.38
C GLU A 163 -0.30 -22.05 14.56
N SER A 164 -1.13 -21.74 13.57
CA SER A 164 -1.87 -22.76 12.79
C SER A 164 -0.98 -23.71 11.99
N GLN A 165 0.27 -23.33 11.68
CA GLN A 165 1.20 -24.13 10.88
C GLN A 165 2.65 -23.72 11.12
N GLN A 166 3.62 -24.63 10.96
CA GLN A 166 5.06 -24.36 11.11
C GLN A 166 5.90 -24.68 9.86
N ASN A 167 5.27 -25.19 8.81
CA ASN A 167 5.97 -25.71 7.63
C ASN A 167 6.38 -24.59 6.66
N TRP A 168 5.55 -23.55 6.53
CA TRP A 168 5.70 -22.50 5.52
C TRP A 168 5.96 -21.16 6.21
N LYS A 169 7.24 -20.91 6.51
CA LYS A 169 7.71 -19.68 7.16
C LYS A 169 7.33 -18.40 6.41
N GLN A 170 7.12 -18.49 5.10
CA GLN A 170 6.69 -17.37 4.27
C GLN A 170 5.32 -16.84 4.68
N PHE A 171 4.41 -17.70 5.15
CA PHE A 171 3.13 -17.24 5.72
C PHE A 171 3.34 -16.51 7.05
N HIS A 172 4.26 -16.98 7.90
CA HIS A 172 4.64 -16.25 9.12
C HIS A 172 5.20 -14.88 8.79
N HIS A 173 6.05 -14.77 7.77
CA HIS A 173 6.59 -13.48 7.35
C HIS A 173 5.50 -12.51 6.87
N MET A 174 4.45 -12.99 6.22
CA MET A 174 3.29 -12.15 5.88
C MET A 174 2.60 -11.65 7.15
N CYS A 175 2.39 -12.51 8.16
CA CYS A 175 1.84 -12.11 9.45
C CYS A 175 2.75 -11.13 10.20
N TYR A 176 4.07 -11.39 10.27
CA TYR A 176 5.04 -10.51 10.93
C TYR A 176 5.03 -9.12 10.32
N TRP A 177 4.86 -9.01 8.99
CA TRP A 177 4.72 -7.72 8.33
C TRP A 177 3.47 -6.97 8.79
N GLN A 178 2.33 -7.65 8.94
CA GLN A 178 1.12 -6.98 9.44
C GLN A 178 1.19 -6.68 10.94
N LEU A 179 1.73 -7.60 11.75
CA LEU A 179 1.96 -7.40 13.18
C LEU A 179 2.86 -6.19 13.44
N MET A 180 3.94 -6.03 12.67
CA MET A 180 4.78 -4.84 12.69
C MET A 180 3.96 -3.55 12.52
N TRP A 181 3.03 -3.51 11.57
CA TRP A 181 2.13 -2.37 11.37
C TRP A 181 1.10 -2.22 12.49
N CYS A 182 0.46 -3.29 12.97
CA CYS A 182 -0.46 -3.24 14.09
C CYS A 182 0.20 -2.63 15.34
N PHE A 183 1.42 -3.06 15.68
CA PHE A 183 2.17 -2.47 16.80
C PHE A 183 2.67 -1.05 16.49
N THR A 184 2.92 -0.71 15.23
CA THR A 184 3.17 0.69 14.81
C THR A 184 1.97 1.56 15.11
N TYR A 185 0.76 1.14 14.76
CA TYR A 185 -0.47 1.91 14.99
C TYR A 185 -0.72 2.17 16.48
N LYS A 186 -0.32 1.23 17.35
CA LYS A 186 -0.37 1.39 18.81
C LYS A 186 0.84 2.10 19.41
N GLN A 187 1.81 2.55 18.61
CA GLN A 187 3.08 3.12 19.06
C GLN A 187 3.91 2.20 19.97
N HIS A 188 3.70 0.89 19.88
CA HIS A 188 4.49 -0.12 20.59
C HIS A 188 5.80 -0.38 19.83
N TRP A 189 6.71 0.60 19.82
CA TRP A 189 7.91 0.61 19.00
C TRP A 189 8.80 -0.62 19.20
N LYS A 190 8.92 -1.12 20.43
CA LYS A 190 9.72 -2.32 20.77
C LYS A 190 9.20 -3.58 20.07
N MET A 191 7.88 -3.78 20.05
CA MET A 191 7.27 -4.90 19.35
C MET A 191 7.34 -4.74 17.84
N ALA A 192 7.13 -3.53 17.32
CA ALA A 192 7.29 -3.26 15.89
C ALA A 192 8.73 -3.51 15.42
N TYR A 193 9.72 -3.07 16.20
CA TYR A 193 11.13 -3.36 16.01
C TYR A 193 11.39 -4.88 15.98
N PHE A 194 10.84 -5.65 16.93
CA PHE A 194 11.04 -7.10 16.99
C PHE A 194 10.61 -7.79 15.70
N TYR A 195 9.41 -7.48 15.18
CA TYR A 195 8.95 -8.06 13.92
C TYR A 195 9.75 -7.56 12.70
N ALA A 196 10.19 -6.29 12.70
CA ALA A 196 11.07 -5.76 11.66
C ALA A 196 12.44 -6.46 11.66
N ASP A 197 12.98 -6.78 12.84
CA ASP A 197 14.23 -7.52 13.00
C ASP A 197 14.12 -8.95 12.46
N LEU A 198 13.07 -9.69 12.84
CA LEU A 198 12.77 -11.03 12.29
C LEU A 198 12.70 -11.00 10.76
N LEU A 199 11.95 -10.05 10.20
CA LEU A 199 11.83 -9.89 8.75
C LEU A 199 13.17 -9.54 8.08
N SER A 200 13.99 -8.69 8.71
CA SER A 200 15.30 -8.30 8.16
C SER A 200 16.28 -9.49 8.09
N LYS A 201 16.17 -10.43 9.02
CA LYS A 201 17.00 -11.63 9.12
C LYS A 201 16.51 -12.74 8.18
N GLU A 202 15.20 -12.98 8.14
CA GLU A 202 14.64 -14.16 7.50
C GLU A 202 14.08 -13.92 6.09
N ASN A 203 13.57 -12.72 5.80
CA ASN A 203 12.85 -12.47 4.57
C ASN A 203 13.75 -11.88 3.47
N SER A 204 13.72 -12.48 2.28
CA SER A 204 14.55 -12.09 1.14
C SER A 204 13.88 -11.14 0.13
N TRP A 205 12.62 -10.74 0.33
CA TRP A 205 11.86 -9.97 -0.65
C TRP A 205 12.22 -8.48 -0.71
N SER A 206 12.49 -7.84 0.43
CA SER A 206 12.72 -6.39 0.50
C SER A 206 13.68 -6.03 1.63
N LYS A 207 14.89 -6.62 1.63
CA LYS A 207 15.87 -6.52 2.72
C LYS A 207 16.17 -5.08 3.13
N ALA A 208 16.32 -4.17 2.16
CA ALA A 208 16.61 -2.76 2.48
C ALA A 208 15.42 -2.08 3.20
N THR A 209 14.17 -2.46 2.86
CA THR A 209 12.98 -1.94 3.56
C THR A 209 12.87 -2.48 4.97
N TYR A 210 13.08 -3.78 5.19
CA TYR A 210 13.02 -4.34 6.54
C TYR A 210 14.09 -3.75 7.46
N MET A 211 15.33 -3.62 6.95
CA MET A 211 16.41 -2.95 7.68
C MET A 211 16.10 -1.48 7.98
N TYR A 212 15.51 -0.77 7.02
CA TYR A 212 15.08 0.61 7.24
C TYR A 212 14.00 0.71 8.33
N MET A 213 12.98 -0.17 8.29
CA MET A 213 11.93 -0.18 9.32
C MET A 213 12.51 -0.51 10.69
N LYS A 214 13.40 -1.50 10.78
CA LYS A 214 14.13 -1.84 12.01
C LYS A 214 14.86 -0.62 12.60
N ALA A 215 15.67 0.06 11.79
CA ALA A 215 16.37 1.29 12.20
C ALA A 215 15.39 2.42 12.59
N SER A 216 14.29 2.55 11.84
CA SER A 216 13.26 3.56 12.07
C SER A 216 12.49 3.36 13.38
N TYR A 217 12.23 2.12 13.78
CA TYR A 217 11.61 1.86 15.08
C TYR A 217 12.59 2.08 16.23
N LEU A 218 13.85 1.66 16.05
CA LEU A 218 14.89 1.89 17.07
C LEU A 218 15.10 3.39 17.32
N SER A 219 15.02 4.23 16.28
CA SER A 219 15.11 5.69 16.43
C SER A 219 13.91 6.35 17.13
N MET A 220 12.81 5.61 17.37
CA MET A 220 11.63 6.10 18.11
C MET A 220 11.62 5.66 19.57
N PHE A 221 12.63 4.93 20.03
CA PHE A 221 12.76 4.53 21.43
C PHE A 221 13.06 5.76 22.30
N ALA A 222 12.68 5.70 23.57
CA ALA A 222 13.08 6.74 24.52
C ALA A 222 14.61 6.72 24.74
N GLU A 223 15.20 7.83 25.16
CA GLU A 223 16.66 7.91 25.39
C GLU A 223 17.14 6.88 26.42
N ASP A 224 16.30 6.58 27.42
CA ASP A 224 16.59 5.61 28.48
C ASP A 224 16.22 4.16 28.12
N ASP A 225 15.66 3.91 26.94
CA ASP A 225 15.30 2.55 26.53
C ASP A 225 16.55 1.72 26.16
N CYS A 226 16.61 0.49 26.68
CA CYS A 226 17.66 -0.44 26.30
C CYS A 226 17.57 -0.81 24.80
N LYS A 227 18.67 -0.60 24.07
CA LYS A 227 18.79 -1.00 22.67
C LYS A 227 18.96 -2.52 22.57
N PRO A 228 18.06 -3.26 21.90
CA PRO A 228 18.14 -4.72 21.81
C PRO A 228 19.36 -5.15 21.01
N PHE A 229 19.95 -6.29 21.38
CA PHE A 229 21.01 -6.97 20.61
C PHE A 229 22.27 -6.12 20.31
N GLY A 230 22.49 -5.02 21.03
CA GLY A 230 23.59 -4.09 20.77
C GLY A 230 23.42 -3.30 19.46
N ASP A 231 22.21 -3.25 18.90
CA ASP A 231 21.95 -2.50 17.69
C ASP A 231 22.05 -0.99 17.91
N ASP A 232 22.46 -0.31 16.86
CA ASP A 232 22.54 1.14 16.79
C ASP A 232 21.82 1.64 15.53
N GLU A 233 20.83 2.53 15.69
CA GLU A 233 19.99 2.99 14.60
C GLU A 233 20.80 3.67 13.49
N VAL A 234 21.86 4.41 13.83
CA VAL A 234 22.73 5.08 12.85
C VAL A 234 23.46 4.05 12.01
N GLN A 235 24.05 3.02 12.63
CA GLN A 235 24.70 1.92 11.91
C GLN A 235 23.71 1.16 11.02
N LEU A 236 22.51 0.86 11.53
CA LEU A 236 21.48 0.17 10.76
C LEU A 236 21.03 1.01 9.54
N PHE A 237 20.82 2.32 9.69
CA PHE A 237 20.51 3.20 8.56
C PHE A 237 21.64 3.24 7.51
N ARG A 238 22.91 3.23 7.95
CA ARG A 238 24.07 3.18 7.05
C ARG A 238 24.16 1.88 6.26
N LEU A 239 23.62 0.78 6.79
CA LEU A 239 23.56 -0.51 6.08
C LEU A 239 22.50 -0.54 4.98
N VAL A 240 21.39 0.18 5.11
CA VAL A 240 20.24 0.14 4.17
C VAL A 240 20.65 0.26 2.68
N PRO A 241 21.52 1.20 2.25
CA PRO A 241 21.93 1.32 0.85
C PRO A 241 22.64 0.08 0.28
N THR A 242 23.32 -0.69 1.14
CA THR A 242 24.08 -1.89 0.76
C THR A 242 23.20 -3.11 0.54
N LEU A 243 21.99 -3.11 1.10
CA LEU A 243 21.03 -4.23 1.06
C LEU A 243 20.10 -4.19 -0.16
N LYS A 244 20.33 -3.26 -1.08
CA LYS A 244 19.50 -3.02 -2.25
C LYS A 244 19.37 -4.27 -3.12
N LEU A 245 18.14 -4.72 -3.32
CA LEU A 245 17.85 -5.80 -4.24
C LEU A 245 17.55 -5.25 -5.65
N LYS A 246 17.90 -6.03 -6.67
CA LYS A 246 17.56 -5.76 -8.06
C LYS A 246 16.76 -6.94 -8.60
N ILE A 247 15.47 -6.73 -8.80
CA ILE A 247 14.58 -7.69 -9.44
C ILE A 247 14.44 -7.28 -10.90
N ALA A 248 14.88 -8.14 -11.82
CA ALA A 248 14.92 -7.84 -13.26
C ALA A 248 15.64 -6.51 -13.58
N GLY A 249 16.71 -6.20 -12.85
CA GLY A 249 17.51 -4.98 -13.03
C GLY A 249 16.89 -3.70 -12.44
N LYS A 250 15.68 -3.77 -11.89
CA LYS A 250 15.03 -2.66 -11.18
C LYS A 250 14.95 -2.95 -9.69
N SER A 251 15.16 -1.93 -8.87
CA SER A 251 14.89 -2.03 -7.43
C SER A 251 13.45 -1.68 -7.12
N LEU A 252 12.92 -2.30 -6.07
CA LEU A 252 11.58 -2.04 -5.56
C LEU A 252 11.43 -0.55 -5.21
N PRO A 253 10.28 0.09 -5.51
CA PRO A 253 10.06 1.50 -5.20
C PRO A 253 10.28 1.83 -3.72
N THR A 254 9.82 0.96 -2.82
CA THR A 254 9.95 1.09 -1.36
C THR A 254 11.41 0.98 -0.90
N GLU A 255 12.21 0.11 -1.50
CA GLU A 255 13.65 0.07 -1.22
C GLU A 255 14.35 1.35 -1.70
N LYS A 256 14.00 1.85 -2.90
CA LYS A 256 14.56 3.11 -3.39
C LYS A 256 14.24 4.28 -2.47
N PHE A 257 13.03 4.30 -1.91
CA PHE A 257 12.62 5.29 -0.92
C PHE A 257 13.47 5.17 0.35
N ALA A 258 13.49 3.99 0.98
CA ALA A 258 14.28 3.70 2.17
C ALA A 258 15.77 4.08 2.02
N ILE A 259 16.38 3.68 0.90
CA ILE A 259 17.78 3.98 0.57
C ILE A 259 18.00 5.49 0.41
N ARG A 260 17.04 6.21 -0.20
CA ARG A 260 17.17 7.66 -0.37
C ARG A 260 17.14 8.36 0.99
N LYS A 261 16.19 8.01 1.85
CA LYS A 261 16.05 8.59 3.19
C LYS A 261 17.25 8.27 4.07
N SER A 262 17.80 7.05 3.99
CA SER A 262 18.92 6.64 4.84
C SER A 262 20.28 7.24 4.46
N ARG A 263 20.44 7.79 3.23
CA ARG A 263 21.69 8.43 2.79
C ARG A 263 22.16 9.56 3.68
N ARG A 264 21.26 10.28 4.36
CA ARG A 264 21.62 11.35 5.31
C ARG A 264 22.49 10.85 6.48
N TYR A 265 22.42 9.54 6.80
CA TYR A 265 23.23 8.92 7.86
C TYR A 265 24.67 8.59 7.40
N LEU A 266 24.98 8.73 6.11
CA LEU A 266 26.35 8.56 5.58
C LEU A 266 27.21 9.81 5.76
N ALA A 267 26.59 10.96 6.03
CA ALA A 267 27.32 12.21 6.25
C ALA A 267 28.09 12.17 7.59
N GLN A 268 29.20 12.93 7.66
CA GLN A 268 29.97 13.08 8.90
C GLN A 268 29.16 13.79 9.99
N LYS A 269 28.46 14.87 9.63
CA LYS A 269 27.49 15.53 10.51
C LYS A 269 26.16 14.81 10.40
N LEU A 270 25.78 14.09 11.46
CA LEU A 270 24.52 13.37 11.51
C LEU A 270 23.34 14.35 11.51
N VAL A 271 22.36 14.09 10.65
CA VAL A 271 21.04 14.74 10.68
C VAL A 271 20.00 13.62 10.74
N PRO A 272 19.37 13.33 11.88
CA PRO A 272 18.45 12.19 12.04
C PRO A 272 17.08 12.47 11.41
N LEU A 273 16.42 11.43 10.89
CA LEU A 273 15.03 11.50 10.41
C LEU A 273 14.08 11.83 11.57
N PRO A 274 13.10 12.75 11.40
CA PRO A 274 12.27 13.19 12.51
C PRO A 274 11.30 12.10 13.00
N VAL A 275 10.56 11.46 12.09
CA VAL A 275 9.54 10.44 12.42
C VAL A 275 9.48 9.34 11.34
N PRO A 276 10.60 8.62 11.09
CA PRO A 276 10.72 7.76 9.92
C PRO A 276 9.67 6.63 9.81
N PRO A 277 9.17 5.98 10.89
CA PRO A 277 8.13 4.97 10.73
C PRO A 277 6.76 5.59 10.39
N LEU A 278 6.46 6.81 10.85
CA LEU A 278 5.20 7.50 10.53
C LEU A 278 5.20 8.00 9.07
N GLU A 279 6.35 8.42 8.56
CA GLU A 279 6.52 8.72 7.14
C GLU A 279 6.28 7.48 6.27
N MET A 280 6.81 6.31 6.66
CA MET A 280 6.51 5.06 5.97
C MET A 280 5.06 4.62 6.15
N MET A 281 4.43 4.89 7.29
CA MET A 281 3.01 4.61 7.52
C MET A 281 2.13 5.32 6.48
N TYR A 282 2.47 6.56 6.09
CA TYR A 282 1.80 7.25 4.99
C TYR A 282 1.93 6.51 3.65
N ILE A 283 3.13 6.02 3.34
CA ILE A 283 3.39 5.25 2.11
C ILE A 283 2.55 3.96 2.05
N TRP A 284 2.15 3.41 3.20
CA TRP A 284 1.33 2.20 3.28
C TRP A 284 -0.15 2.47 3.62
N ASN A 285 -0.61 3.72 3.55
CA ASN A 285 -1.98 4.13 3.88
C ASN A 285 -2.41 3.82 5.33
N GLY A 286 -1.47 3.71 6.27
CA GLY A 286 -1.77 3.42 7.68
C GLY A 286 -2.60 4.51 8.38
N TYR A 287 -2.55 5.76 7.91
CA TYR A 287 -3.41 6.83 8.41
C TYR A 287 -4.91 6.55 8.20
N ALA A 288 -5.28 5.81 7.15
CA ALA A 288 -6.66 5.38 6.92
C ALA A 288 -7.13 4.30 7.90
N VAL A 289 -6.19 3.59 8.53
CA VAL A 289 -6.48 2.60 9.58
C VAL A 289 -6.69 3.32 10.91
N ILE A 290 -5.67 4.07 11.37
CA ILE A 290 -5.76 4.77 12.65
C ILE A 290 -6.87 5.81 12.66
N GLY A 291 -7.19 6.42 11.51
CA GLY A 291 -8.26 7.41 11.37
C GLY A 291 -9.67 6.92 11.71
N LYS A 292 -9.84 5.62 11.94
CA LYS A 292 -11.09 5.02 12.44
C LYS A 292 -11.22 5.07 13.96
N HIS A 293 -10.13 5.41 14.66
CA HIS A 293 -10.00 5.44 16.11
C HIS A 293 -9.36 6.77 16.52
N GLN A 294 -10.12 7.56 17.29
CA GLN A 294 -9.69 8.89 17.69
C GLN A 294 -8.46 8.84 18.61
N ASP A 295 -8.40 7.87 19.53
CA ASP A 295 -7.28 7.64 20.44
C ASP A 295 -5.97 7.35 19.70
N LEU A 296 -6.00 6.45 18.72
CA LEU A 296 -4.82 6.12 17.90
C LEU A 296 -4.36 7.34 17.07
N THR A 297 -5.31 8.07 16.49
CA THR A 297 -5.00 9.25 15.68
C THR A 297 -4.43 10.40 16.51
N GLU A 298 -4.98 10.62 17.70
CA GLU A 298 -4.53 11.63 18.64
C GLU A 298 -3.12 11.32 19.18
N ALA A 299 -2.86 10.07 19.57
CA ALA A 299 -1.54 9.64 20.01
C ALA A 299 -0.47 9.88 18.92
N MET A 300 -0.79 9.58 17.65
CA MET A 300 0.08 9.89 16.52
C MET A 300 0.29 11.39 16.32
N LEU A 301 -0.78 12.18 16.46
CA LEU A 301 -0.70 13.64 16.36
C LEU A 301 0.20 14.22 17.47
N GLN A 302 0.12 13.71 18.70
CA GLN A 302 0.96 14.15 19.81
C GLN A 302 2.45 13.93 19.51
N THR A 303 2.82 12.75 18.98
CA THR A 303 4.20 12.48 18.53
C THR A 303 4.63 13.45 17.44
N LEU A 304 3.76 13.76 16.47
CA LEU A 304 4.07 14.70 15.39
C LEU A 304 4.18 16.16 15.88
N VAL A 305 3.38 16.56 16.87
CA VAL A 305 3.51 17.87 17.53
C VAL A 305 4.84 17.98 18.25
N GLN A 306 5.28 16.93 18.94
CA GLN A 306 6.59 16.93 19.59
C GLN A 306 7.74 16.99 18.56
N ALA A 307 7.61 16.24 17.45
CA ALA A 307 8.55 16.31 16.34
C ALA A 307 8.62 17.72 15.73
N GLU A 308 7.48 18.38 15.53
CA GLU A 308 7.43 19.77 15.03
C GLU A 308 8.16 20.73 15.97
N LYS A 309 7.89 20.66 17.28
CA LYS A 309 8.58 21.48 18.29
C LYS A 309 10.10 21.27 18.26
N SER A 310 10.56 20.04 18.05
CA SER A 310 11.98 19.73 17.94
C SER A 310 12.66 20.34 16.71
N LEU A 311 11.89 20.74 15.70
CA LEU A 311 12.35 21.41 14.48
C LEU A 311 12.24 22.95 14.58
N GLU A 312 11.59 23.46 15.61
CA GLU A 312 11.47 24.91 15.88
C GLU A 312 12.72 25.42 16.61
N GLY A 313 13.19 26.61 16.23
CA GLY A 313 14.35 27.24 16.88
C GLY A 313 15.71 26.58 16.60
N VAL A 314 15.76 25.52 15.78
CA VAL A 314 17.00 24.87 15.37
C VAL A 314 17.72 25.72 14.33
N ALA A 315 19.06 25.74 14.39
CA ALA A 315 19.90 26.39 13.38
C ALA A 315 19.58 25.82 11.98
N ALA A 316 19.51 26.70 10.98
CA ALA A 316 19.21 26.28 9.62
C ALA A 316 20.19 25.21 9.14
N TYR A 317 19.66 24.06 8.72
CA TYR A 317 20.41 22.98 8.11
C TYR A 317 19.76 22.57 6.80
N GLU A 318 20.50 21.77 6.03
CA GLU A 318 20.17 21.48 4.64
C GLU A 318 18.78 20.87 4.42
N PHE A 319 18.30 20.02 5.35
CA PHE A 319 17.03 19.29 5.23
C PHE A 319 15.88 19.91 6.04
N LEU A 320 16.07 21.07 6.68
CA LEU A 320 15.10 21.62 7.63
C LEU A 320 13.71 21.83 7.02
N ILE A 321 13.63 22.42 5.82
CA ILE A 321 12.35 22.65 5.13
C ILE A 321 11.69 21.33 4.73
N ASP A 322 12.47 20.37 4.22
CA ASP A 322 11.98 19.04 3.87
C ASP A 322 11.42 18.33 5.12
N ASP A 323 12.16 18.32 6.24
CA ASP A 323 11.73 17.71 7.51
C ASP A 323 10.45 18.40 8.06
N GLN A 324 10.38 19.73 8.02
CA GLN A 324 9.16 20.48 8.40
C GLN A 324 7.97 20.11 7.51
N CYS A 325 8.17 20.00 6.20
CA CYS A 325 7.11 19.63 5.26
C CYS A 325 6.65 18.17 5.44
N VAL A 326 7.55 17.24 5.77
CA VAL A 326 7.17 15.87 6.15
C VAL A 326 6.26 15.90 7.38
N VAL A 327 6.67 16.56 8.47
CA VAL A 327 5.87 16.63 9.70
C VAL A 327 4.52 17.29 9.43
N LYS A 328 4.46 18.37 8.66
CA LYS A 328 3.20 19.02 8.26
C LYS A 328 2.29 18.10 7.46
N LEU A 329 2.82 17.34 6.50
CA LEU A 329 2.00 16.38 5.73
C LEU A 329 1.34 15.36 6.66
N LEU A 330 2.11 14.80 7.59
CA LEU A 330 1.66 13.78 8.52
C LEU A 330 0.65 14.34 9.54
N LYS A 331 0.86 15.56 10.05
CA LYS A 331 -0.12 16.24 10.90
C LYS A 331 -1.42 16.53 10.15
N GLY A 332 -1.31 16.98 8.90
CA GLY A 332 -2.48 17.23 8.04
C GLY A 332 -3.36 16.00 7.87
N LEU A 333 -2.76 14.80 7.79
CA LEU A 333 -3.51 13.53 7.78
C LEU A 333 -4.23 13.27 9.10
N CYS A 334 -3.57 13.44 10.25
CA CYS A 334 -4.23 13.31 11.55
C CYS A 334 -5.42 14.28 11.68
N TYR A 335 -5.20 15.57 11.38
CA TYR A 335 -6.25 16.59 11.42
C TYR A 335 -7.42 16.26 10.50
N LYS A 336 -7.13 15.79 9.28
CA LYS A 336 -8.15 15.34 8.31
C LYS A 336 -9.02 14.22 8.89
N TYR A 337 -8.42 13.19 9.48
CA TYR A 337 -9.17 12.07 10.07
C TYR A 337 -9.89 12.44 11.37
N MET A 338 -9.41 13.45 12.10
CA MET A 338 -10.09 14.00 13.27
C MET A 338 -11.18 15.02 12.93
N GLY A 339 -11.42 15.33 11.64
CA GLY A 339 -12.39 16.34 11.20
C GLY A 339 -11.96 17.78 11.46
N GLN A 340 -10.70 18.03 11.83
CA GLN A 340 -10.12 19.37 12.01
C GLN A 340 -9.69 19.93 10.64
N ILE A 341 -10.70 20.29 9.84
CA ILE A 341 -10.52 20.66 8.43
C ILE A 341 -9.60 21.88 8.24
N PRO A 342 -9.77 23.00 8.97
CA PRO A 342 -8.90 24.18 8.79
C PRO A 342 -7.42 23.87 9.01
N GLU A 343 -7.11 23.05 10.01
CA GLU A 343 -5.77 22.64 10.43
C GLU A 343 -5.16 21.69 9.40
N ALA A 344 -5.96 20.79 8.85
CA ALA A 344 -5.57 19.92 7.74
C ALA A 344 -5.19 20.74 6.50
N VAL A 345 -6.06 21.67 6.09
CA VAL A 345 -5.82 22.57 4.94
C VAL A 345 -4.57 23.41 5.17
N LYS A 346 -4.42 24.03 6.36
CA LYS A 346 -3.23 24.81 6.72
C LYS A 346 -1.95 23.98 6.60
N SER A 347 -2.00 22.72 7.03
CA SER A 347 -0.86 21.80 6.98
C SER A 347 -0.47 21.42 5.56
N PHE A 348 -1.45 21.09 4.69
CA PHE A 348 -1.16 20.77 3.29
C PHE A 348 -0.73 22.01 2.47
N SER A 349 -1.35 23.16 2.69
CA SER A 349 -1.00 24.42 2.03
C SER A 349 0.40 24.91 2.41
N TYR A 350 0.86 24.66 3.64
CA TYR A 350 2.24 24.97 4.06
C TYR A 350 3.29 24.34 3.13
N ILE A 351 3.05 23.12 2.66
CA ILE A 351 3.97 22.40 1.77
C ILE A 351 4.01 23.06 0.40
N GLN A 352 2.86 23.47 -0.13
CA GLN A 352 2.77 24.19 -1.41
C GLN A 352 3.48 25.55 -1.34
N LEU A 353 3.29 26.29 -0.24
CA LEU A 353 3.95 27.58 -0.02
C LEU A 353 5.49 27.47 0.04
N ASN A 354 6.01 26.30 0.43
CA ASN A 354 7.43 26.02 0.51
C ASN A 354 7.96 25.14 -0.64
N GLU A 355 7.17 24.92 -1.69
CA GLU A 355 7.52 24.06 -2.84
C GLU A 355 8.92 24.35 -3.39
N LYS A 356 9.24 25.64 -3.66
CA LYS A 356 10.54 26.05 -4.23
C LYS A 356 11.72 25.88 -3.26
N LYS A 357 11.45 25.67 -1.98
CA LYS A 357 12.47 25.50 -0.92
C LYS A 357 12.73 24.03 -0.58
N ILE A 358 11.86 23.11 -0.98
CA ILE A 358 12.06 21.67 -0.82
C ILE A 358 13.19 21.23 -1.76
N LYS A 359 14.20 20.55 -1.22
CA LYS A 359 15.40 20.18 -1.98
C LYS A 359 15.48 18.70 -2.35
N TYR A 360 14.88 17.82 -1.55
CA TYR A 360 15.10 16.39 -1.63
C TYR A 360 13.79 15.61 -1.78
N ASP A 361 12.85 15.87 -0.88
CA ASP A 361 11.60 15.13 -0.72
C ASP A 361 10.48 15.71 -1.59
N HIS A 362 10.77 15.88 -2.87
CA HIS A 362 9.84 16.40 -3.88
C HIS A 362 8.52 15.62 -4.00
N TYR A 363 8.44 14.40 -3.44
CA TYR A 363 7.19 13.65 -3.39
C TYR A 363 6.14 14.33 -2.49
N LEU A 364 6.56 15.16 -1.53
CA LEU A 364 5.68 15.86 -0.59
C LEU A 364 4.67 16.75 -1.31
N ILE A 365 5.09 17.43 -2.38
CA ILE A 365 4.26 18.42 -3.10
C ILE A 365 3.04 17.74 -3.76
N PRO A 366 3.20 16.79 -4.72
CA PRO A 366 2.04 16.15 -5.34
C PRO A 366 1.23 15.32 -4.35
N ASN A 367 1.83 14.78 -3.29
CA ASN A 367 1.10 14.06 -2.25
C ASN A 367 0.27 15.00 -1.37
N ALA A 368 0.77 16.19 -0.99
CA ALA A 368 -0.01 17.20 -0.27
C ALA A 368 -1.19 17.70 -1.10
N MET A 369 -0.99 17.92 -2.40
CA MET A 369 -2.06 18.29 -3.33
C MET A 369 -3.11 17.18 -3.45
N LEU A 370 -2.68 15.91 -3.55
CA LEU A 370 -3.58 14.76 -3.54
C LEU A 370 -4.40 14.70 -2.25
N GLU A 371 -3.77 14.84 -1.07
CA GLU A 371 -4.50 14.75 0.20
C GLU A 371 -5.50 15.90 0.39
N LEU A 372 -5.12 17.11 -0.03
CA LEU A 372 -6.00 18.27 -0.04
C LEU A 372 -7.16 18.09 -1.03
N ALA A 373 -6.90 17.55 -2.22
CA ALA A 373 -7.95 17.26 -3.19
C ALA A 373 -8.92 16.20 -2.67
N LEU A 374 -8.43 15.14 -2.01
CA LEU A 374 -9.28 14.13 -1.38
C LEU A 374 -10.16 14.75 -0.29
N LEU A 375 -9.62 15.71 0.48
CA LEU A 375 -10.40 16.45 1.46
C LEU A 375 -11.47 17.32 0.78
N TYR A 376 -11.13 18.02 -0.30
CA TYR A 376 -12.09 18.82 -1.07
C TYR A 376 -13.18 17.98 -1.74
N ILE A 377 -12.89 16.74 -2.16
CA ILE A 377 -13.92 15.80 -2.63
C ILE A 377 -14.93 15.50 -1.50
N GLN A 378 -14.45 15.31 -0.27
CA GLN A 378 -15.31 15.07 0.89
C GLN A 378 -16.15 16.29 1.26
N LEU A 379 -15.63 17.50 1.02
CA LEU A 379 -16.33 18.77 1.22
C LEU A 379 -17.16 19.21 0.00
N GLU A 380 -17.34 18.34 -0.99
CA GLU A 380 -18.05 18.61 -2.25
C GLU A 380 -17.49 19.75 -3.11
N MET A 381 -16.27 20.21 -2.83
CA MET A 381 -15.51 21.22 -3.59
C MET A 381 -14.81 20.58 -4.81
N LYS A 382 -15.60 20.00 -5.72
CA LYS A 382 -15.11 19.12 -6.81
C LYS A 382 -14.20 19.84 -7.80
N GLU A 383 -14.50 21.09 -8.18
CA GLU A 383 -13.70 21.83 -9.17
C GLU A 383 -12.28 22.08 -8.68
N ASP A 384 -12.14 22.51 -7.42
CA ASP A 384 -10.85 22.73 -6.78
C ASP A 384 -10.09 21.41 -6.61
N ALA A 385 -10.79 20.33 -6.25
CA ALA A 385 -10.18 19.01 -6.18
C ALA A 385 -9.63 18.55 -7.54
N LEU A 386 -10.40 18.69 -8.63
CA LEU A 386 -9.97 18.32 -9.97
C LEU A 386 -8.76 19.15 -10.42
N ARG A 387 -8.74 20.45 -10.13
CA ARG A 387 -7.61 21.34 -10.43
C ARG A 387 -6.33 20.88 -9.71
N LEU A 388 -6.43 20.55 -8.43
CA LEU A 388 -5.31 20.04 -7.64
C LEU A 388 -4.80 18.69 -8.19
N LEU A 389 -5.70 17.76 -8.50
CA LEU A 389 -5.34 16.43 -9.01
C LEU A 389 -4.65 16.50 -10.38
N GLU A 390 -5.18 17.31 -11.31
CA GLU A 390 -4.55 17.47 -12.63
C GLU A 390 -3.21 18.21 -12.55
N ASN A 391 -3.08 19.20 -11.65
CA ASN A 391 -1.80 19.86 -11.42
C ASN A 391 -0.76 18.87 -10.84
N ALA A 392 -1.12 18.13 -9.79
CA ALA A 392 -0.27 17.11 -9.18
C ALA A 392 0.21 16.03 -10.18
N LYS A 393 -0.65 15.65 -11.13
CA LYS A 393 -0.38 14.64 -12.16
C LYS A 393 0.52 15.13 -13.28
N ASN A 394 0.33 16.37 -13.74
CA ASN A 394 0.93 16.84 -14.99
C ASN A 394 2.26 17.60 -14.76
N ASN A 395 2.42 18.23 -13.59
CA ASN A 395 3.54 19.15 -13.34
C ASN A 395 4.69 18.57 -12.49
N TYR A 396 4.54 17.37 -11.92
CA TYR A 396 5.55 16.74 -11.07
C TYR A 396 6.00 15.39 -11.62
N LYS A 397 7.32 15.13 -11.66
CA LYS A 397 7.92 13.89 -12.20
C LYS A 397 9.22 13.55 -11.46
N ASN A 398 9.67 12.29 -11.59
CA ASN A 398 10.96 11.79 -11.09
C ASN A 398 11.12 11.83 -9.55
N TYR A 399 10.02 11.91 -8.81
CA TYR A 399 10.03 11.90 -7.35
C TYR A 399 9.90 10.48 -6.77
N SER A 400 10.20 10.35 -5.48
CA SER A 400 10.07 9.09 -4.75
C SER A 400 8.63 8.57 -4.77
N MET A 401 8.43 7.28 -5.03
CA MET A 401 7.09 6.66 -5.04
C MET A 401 6.10 7.23 -6.07
N GLU A 402 6.58 7.89 -7.14
CA GLU A 402 5.76 8.51 -8.20
C GLU A 402 4.66 7.59 -8.75
N SER A 403 5.00 6.34 -9.10
CA SER A 403 4.01 5.41 -9.65
C SER A 403 2.84 5.18 -8.71
N ARG A 404 3.09 5.14 -7.39
CA ARG A 404 2.04 4.99 -6.38
C ARG A 404 1.19 6.25 -6.29
N THR A 405 1.81 7.43 -6.20
CA THR A 405 1.07 8.70 -6.15
C THR A 405 0.19 8.88 -7.38
N HIS A 406 0.66 8.50 -8.57
CA HIS A 406 -0.16 8.52 -9.79
C HIS A 406 -1.35 7.57 -9.73
N PHE A 407 -1.20 6.37 -9.17
CA PHE A 407 -2.33 5.46 -8.96
C PHE A 407 -3.40 6.08 -8.06
N ARG A 408 -2.99 6.69 -6.96
CA ARG A 408 -3.91 7.35 -6.03
C ARG A 408 -4.59 8.56 -6.67
N ILE A 409 -3.87 9.35 -7.44
CA ILE A 409 -4.45 10.48 -8.20
C ILE A 409 -5.46 9.97 -9.23
N GLN A 410 -5.17 8.88 -9.94
CA GLN A 410 -6.10 8.31 -10.91
C GLN A 410 -7.39 7.79 -10.23
N ASP A 411 -7.26 7.10 -9.10
CA ASP A 411 -8.41 6.66 -8.29
C ASP A 411 -9.24 7.86 -7.81
N ALA A 412 -8.59 8.90 -7.28
CA ALA A 412 -9.25 10.13 -6.83
C ALA A 412 -9.96 10.89 -7.97
N LEU A 413 -9.35 10.95 -9.17
CA LEU A 413 -9.96 11.55 -10.37
C LEU A 413 -11.22 10.79 -10.81
N LEU A 414 -11.19 9.46 -10.75
CA LEU A 414 -12.38 8.64 -11.06
C LEU A 414 -13.49 8.87 -10.04
N GLN A 415 -13.15 8.96 -8.75
CA GLN A 415 -14.10 9.30 -7.69
C GLN A 415 -14.75 10.67 -7.94
N ALA A 416 -13.95 11.72 -8.13
CA ALA A 416 -14.43 13.07 -8.37
C ALA A 416 -15.39 13.17 -9.58
N LYS A 417 -15.11 12.40 -10.65
CA LYS A 417 -15.93 12.36 -11.88
C LYS A 417 -17.20 11.50 -11.73
N SER A 418 -17.16 10.42 -10.95
CA SER A 418 -18.31 9.53 -10.77
C SER A 418 -19.48 10.19 -10.02
N VAL A 419 -19.20 11.09 -9.07
CA VAL A 419 -20.24 11.86 -8.34
C VAL A 419 -20.91 12.92 -9.24
N GLN A 420 -20.49 13.07 -10.49
CA GLN A 420 -21.13 13.96 -11.48
C GLN A 420 -22.30 13.27 -12.20
N GLN A 421 -22.33 11.93 -12.26
CA GLN A 421 -23.33 11.17 -13.02
C GLN A 421 -24.59 10.81 -12.20
N ASN A 422 -24.54 10.91 -10.87
CA ASN A 422 -25.68 10.63 -10.00
C ASN A 422 -26.52 11.89 -9.67
N GLY A 423 -26.28 12.99 -10.38
CA GLY A 423 -26.94 14.29 -10.16
C GLY A 423 -27.67 14.85 -11.38
N CYS A 424 -28.05 14.00 -12.34
CA CYS A 424 -28.93 14.35 -13.45
C CYS A 424 -30.27 13.62 -13.34
#